data_AF-X1K6T6-F1
#
_entry.id   AF-X1K6T6-F1
#
_cell.length_a   1.000
_cell.length_b   1.000
_cell.length_c   1.000
_cell.angle_alpha   90.00
_cell.angle_beta   90.00
_cell.angle_gamma   90.00
#
_symmetry.space_group_name_H-M   'P 1'
#
loop_
_entity.id
_entity.type
_entity.pdbx_description
1 polymer ?
#
loop_
_entity_poly.entity_id
_entity_poly.type
_entity_poly.pdbx_seq_one_letter_code
_entity_poly.pdbx_strand_id
1 'polypeptide(L)'
;MERAFTSLPGELAKFTWVDGIKLIERKLWANLEAQGLSQIKAQGEPFDPNLHEAVRYGKGRGGVVIEELQKGYKLYDRVIRPAMVVVGDEEEKED
;
A
#
# COMPACT_ATOMS: atom_id res chain seq x y z
N MET A 1 9.73 7.41 -1.28
CA MET A 1 11.03 6.81 -1.58
C MET A 1 10.89 5.43 -2.22
N GLU A 2 9.87 4.66 -1.86
CA GLU A 2 9.54 3.36 -2.47
C GLU A 2 9.70 3.29 -4.01
N ARG A 3 9.07 4.20 -4.77
CA ARG A 3 9.24 4.28 -6.24
C ARG A 3 10.70 4.46 -6.68
N ALA A 4 11.48 5.26 -5.96
CA ALA A 4 12.88 5.53 -6.30
C ALA A 4 13.77 4.30 -6.10
N PHE A 5 13.46 3.45 -5.11
CA PHE A 5 14.17 2.19 -4.90
C PHE A 5 13.73 1.11 -5.90
N THR A 6 12.45 1.05 -6.26
CA THR A 6 11.96 0.12 -7.30
C THR A 6 12.60 0.41 -8.66
N SER A 7 12.87 1.68 -8.98
CA SER A 7 13.49 2.08 -10.25
C SER A 7 15.01 2.17 -10.21
N LEU A 8 15.68 1.74 -9.14
CA LEU A 8 17.11 1.93 -8.96
C LEU A 8 17.93 1.05 -9.95
N PRO A 9 18.80 1.62 -10.79
CA PRO A 9 19.73 0.85 -11.62
C PRO A 9 20.65 -0.04 -10.77
N GLY A 10 20.85 -1.29 -11.21
CA GLY A 10 21.64 -2.28 -10.45
C GLY A 10 23.09 -1.89 -10.19
N GLU A 11 23.68 -1.04 -11.03
CA GLU A 11 25.02 -0.48 -10.81
C GLU A 11 25.06 0.49 -9.62
N LEU A 12 24.02 1.31 -9.46
CA LEU A 12 23.93 2.26 -8.37
C LEU A 12 23.70 1.57 -7.02
N ALA A 13 23.02 0.43 -7.02
CA ALA A 13 22.74 -0.34 -5.80
C ALA A 13 24.01 -0.80 -5.03
N LYS A 14 25.18 -0.80 -5.68
CA LYS A 14 26.45 -1.23 -5.10
C LYS A 14 27.15 -0.14 -4.29
N PHE A 15 26.71 1.12 -4.38
CA PHE A 15 27.35 2.21 -3.65
C PHE A 15 26.87 2.31 -2.20
N THR A 16 27.81 2.54 -1.30
CA THR A 16 27.55 2.63 0.16
C THR A 16 26.62 3.78 0.54
N TRP A 17 26.58 4.87 -0.22
CA TRP A 17 25.66 5.98 0.03
C TRP A 17 24.19 5.58 -0.19
N VAL A 18 23.91 4.61 -1.08
CA VAL A 18 22.56 4.09 -1.29
C VAL A 18 22.05 3.40 -0.02
N ASP A 19 22.91 2.68 0.69
CA ASP A 19 22.58 2.07 1.97
C ASP A 19 22.36 3.14 3.06
N GLY A 20 23.11 4.24 3.00
CA GLY A 20 22.84 5.43 3.82
C GLY A 20 21.43 5.99 3.61
N ILE A 21 20.98 6.09 2.36
CA ILE A 21 19.61 6.55 2.06
C ILE A 21 18.56 5.54 2.55
N LYS A 22 18.78 4.22 2.36
CA LYS A 22 17.89 3.19 2.92
C LYS A 22 17.77 3.30 4.44
N LEU A 23 18.86 3.62 5.14
CA LEU A 23 18.84 3.82 6.58
C LEU A 23 18.01 5.05 6.97
N ILE A 24 18.14 6.14 6.21
CA ILE A 24 17.32 7.35 6.41
C ILE A 24 15.83 7.03 6.19
N GLU A 25 15.48 6.31 5.13
CA GLU A 25 14.10 5.89 4.86
C GLU A 25 13.52 5.08 6.02
N ARG A 26 14.27 4.08 6.52
CA ARG A 26 13.85 3.26 7.66
C ARG A 26 13.64 4.08 8.92
N LYS A 27 14.57 5.00 9.23
CA LYS A 27 14.43 5.89 10.39
C LYS A 27 13.23 6.82 10.25
N LEU A 28 12.97 7.34 9.05
CA LEU A 28 11.82 8.17 8.79
C LEU A 28 10.52 7.40 9.04
N TRP A 29 10.38 6.20 8.50
CA TRP A 29 9.20 5.36 8.74
C TRP A 29 9.00 5.03 10.21
N ALA A 30 10.06 4.60 10.91
CA ALA A 30 9.96 4.28 12.33
C ALA A 30 9.51 5.48 13.17
N ASN A 31 9.97 6.69 12.84
CA ASN A 31 9.52 7.91 13.51
C ASN A 31 8.05 8.22 13.21
N LEU A 32 7.62 8.09 11.95
CA LEU A 32 6.23 8.32 11.57
C LEU A 32 5.28 7.33 12.25
N GLU A 33 5.66 6.05 12.30
CA GLU A 33 4.91 5.00 13.02
C GLU A 33 4.81 5.31 14.51
N ALA A 34 5.90 5.75 15.13
CA ALA A 34 5.90 6.18 16.53
C ALA A 34 5.01 7.41 16.78
N GLN A 35 4.74 8.23 15.76
CA GLN A 35 3.80 9.35 15.80
C GLN A 35 2.37 8.97 15.39
N GLY A 36 2.07 7.67 15.28
CA GLY A 36 0.73 7.16 15.03
C GLY A 36 0.38 6.98 13.55
N LEU A 37 1.32 7.16 12.62
CA LEU A 37 1.09 6.84 11.22
C LEU A 37 1.06 5.31 11.02
N SER A 38 0.05 4.80 10.32
CA SER A 38 -0.05 3.38 9.98
C SER A 38 -0.50 3.20 8.54
N GLN A 39 -0.02 2.14 7.89
CA GLN A 39 -0.50 1.75 6.57
C GLN A 39 -1.87 1.06 6.69
N ILE A 40 -2.77 1.35 5.76
CA ILE A 40 -4.03 0.62 5.60
C ILE A 40 -3.70 -0.73 4.95
N LYS A 41 -4.08 -1.83 5.59
CA LYS A 41 -3.99 -3.16 4.99
C LYS A 41 -5.18 -3.33 4.03
N ALA A 42 -4.90 -3.33 2.73
CA ALA A 42 -5.93 -3.37 1.72
C ALA A 42 -6.05 -4.75 1.05
N GLN A 43 -4.96 -5.29 0.49
CA GLN A 43 -5.03 -6.51 -0.32
C GLN A 43 -5.53 -7.72 0.47
N GLY A 44 -6.56 -8.39 -0.06
CA GLY A 44 -7.22 -9.55 0.54
C GLY A 44 -8.26 -9.21 1.61
N GLU A 45 -8.40 -7.94 1.99
CA GLU A 45 -9.42 -7.49 2.95
C GLU A 45 -10.73 -7.12 2.22
N PRO A 46 -11.88 -7.16 2.92
CA PRO A 46 -13.13 -6.62 2.38
C PRO A 46 -12.98 -5.14 2.00
N PHE A 47 -13.63 -4.75 0.91
CA PHE A 47 -13.66 -3.36 0.49
C PHE A 47 -14.46 -2.51 1.49
N ASP A 48 -13.81 -1.50 2.06
CA ASP A 48 -14.43 -0.48 2.91
C ASP A 48 -14.23 0.91 2.26
N PRO A 49 -15.30 1.60 1.82
CA PRO A 49 -15.21 2.94 1.23
C PRO A 49 -14.60 4.01 2.16
N ASN A 50 -14.57 3.78 3.48
CA ASN A 50 -13.93 4.69 4.41
C ASN A 50 -12.39 4.57 4.38
N LEU A 51 -11.87 3.41 3.99
CA LEU A 51 -10.44 3.08 3.99
C LEU A 51 -9.86 2.99 2.57
N HIS A 52 -10.70 2.68 1.59
CA HIS A 52 -10.31 2.31 0.24
C HIS A 52 -11.00 3.17 -0.81
N GLU A 53 -10.28 3.43 -1.90
CA GLU A 53 -10.76 4.07 -3.12
C GLU A 53 -10.70 3.05 -4.26
N ALA A 54 -11.87 2.57 -4.70
CA ALA A 54 -11.96 1.62 -5.81
C ALA A 54 -11.71 2.32 -7.14
N VAL A 55 -10.58 2.00 -7.79
CA VAL A 55 -10.20 2.58 -9.08
C VAL A 55 -10.83 1.82 -10.24
N ARG A 56 -10.97 0.51 -10.08
CA ARG A 56 -11.60 -0.40 -11.05
C ARG A 56 -12.06 -1.68 -10.37
N TYR A 57 -12.94 -2.40 -11.04
CA TYR A 57 -13.32 -3.76 -10.68
C TYR A 57 -12.59 -4.78 -11.57
N GLY A 58 -12.42 -6.00 -11.08
CA GLY A 58 -11.86 -7.09 -11.87
C GLY A 58 -12.17 -8.46 -11.28
N LYS A 59 -11.86 -9.51 -12.04
CA LYS A 59 -12.19 -10.89 -11.69
C LYS A 59 -11.62 -11.30 -10.34
N GLY A 60 -12.50 -11.75 -9.44
CA GLY A 60 -12.12 -12.27 -8.14
C GLY A 60 -13.29 -12.32 -7.18
N ARG A 61 -13.01 -12.62 -5.90
CA ARG A 61 -14.04 -12.68 -4.87
C ARG A 61 -14.75 -11.33 -4.74
N GLY A 62 -16.06 -11.31 -5.00
CA GLY A 62 -16.90 -10.11 -4.93
C GLY A 62 -16.71 -9.34 -3.62
N GLY A 63 -16.53 -8.03 -3.72
CA GLY A 63 -16.40 -7.13 -2.57
C GLY A 63 -15.09 -7.26 -1.78
N VAL A 64 -14.11 -8.02 -2.26
CA VAL A 64 -12.77 -8.13 -1.66
C VAL A 64 -11.76 -7.38 -2.51
N VAL A 65 -10.79 -6.73 -1.87
CA VAL A 65 -9.68 -6.10 -2.57
C VAL A 65 -8.76 -7.17 -3.14
N ILE A 66 -8.64 -7.22 -4.46
CA ILE A 66 -7.80 -8.20 -5.16
C ILE A 66 -6.38 -7.68 -5.40
N GLU A 67 -6.21 -6.36 -5.53
CA GLU A 67 -4.94 -5.71 -5.80
C GLU A 67 -4.88 -4.33 -5.13
N GLU A 68 -3.77 -4.02 -4.45
CA GLU A 68 -3.45 -2.66 -3.97
C GLU A 68 -2.57 -1.97 -5.01
N LEU A 69 -3.12 -0.96 -5.69
CA LEU A 69 -2.38 -0.15 -6.67
C LEU A 69 -1.55 0.92 -5.97
N GLN A 70 -2.06 1.42 -4.85
CA GLN A 70 -1.37 2.39 -4.04
C GLN A 70 -1.72 2.26 -2.57
N LYS A 71 -0.67 2.25 -1.74
CA LYS A 71 -0.78 2.21 -0.28
C LYS A 71 -1.62 3.36 0.27
N GLY A 72 -2.57 3.01 1.13
CA GLY A 72 -3.31 3.95 1.97
C GLY A 72 -2.66 4.12 3.34
N TYR A 73 -2.95 5.23 4.02
CA TYR A 73 -2.40 5.55 5.33
C TYR A 73 -3.42 6.20 6.26
N LYS A 74 -3.30 5.89 7.54
CA LYS A 74 -4.03 6.54 8.64
C LYS A 74 -3.05 7.20 9.58
N LEU A 75 -3.44 8.33 10.14
CA LEU A 75 -2.78 8.95 11.29
C LEU A 75 -3.71 8.77 12.49
N TYR A 76 -3.31 7.93 13.44
CA TYR A 76 -4.20 7.36 14.45
C TYR A 76 -5.41 6.70 13.76
N ASP A 77 -6.63 7.14 14.08
CA ASP A 77 -7.86 6.64 13.49
C ASP A 77 -8.31 7.43 12.25
N ARG A 78 -7.63 8.53 11.93
CA ARG A 78 -8.00 9.39 10.79
C ARG A 78 -7.32 8.91 9.52
N VAL A 79 -8.10 8.56 8.50
CA VAL A 79 -7.60 8.30 7.15
C VAL A 79 -7.06 9.61 6.57
N ILE A 80 -5.75 9.61 6.25
CA ILE A 80 -5.10 10.75 5.60
C ILE A 80 -4.95 10.52 4.09
N ARG A 81 -5.02 9.26 3.67
CA ARG A 81 -5.02 8.85 2.28
C ARG A 81 -5.69 7.47 2.17
N PRO A 82 -6.77 7.30 1.40
CA PRO A 82 -7.32 5.97 1.16
C PRO A 82 -6.35 5.12 0.33
N ALA A 83 -6.43 3.80 0.48
CA ALA A 83 -5.69 2.88 -0.40
C ALA A 83 -6.40 2.81 -1.76
N MET A 84 -5.66 2.98 -2.86
CA MET A 84 -6.24 2.82 -4.19
C MET A 84 -6.20 1.34 -4.57
N VAL A 85 -7.38 0.79 -4.85
CA VAL A 85 -7.55 -0.67 -4.95
C VAL A 85 -8.32 -1.09 -6.19
N VAL A 86 -8.12 -2.35 -6.56
CA VAL A 86 -9.00 -3.10 -7.44
C VAL A 86 -9.89 -4.00 -6.60
N VAL A 87 -11.20 -3.97 -6.85
CA VAL A 87 -12.19 -4.77 -6.10
C VAL A 87 -12.70 -5.92 -6.98
N GLY A 88 -12.91 -7.09 -6.39
CA GLY A 88 -13.52 -8.24 -7.07
C GLY A 88 -14.95 -7.95 -7.56
N ASP A 89 -15.27 -8.31 -8.80
CA ASP A 89 -16.62 -8.14 -9.38
C ASP A 89 -17.56 -9.35 -9.20
N GLU A 90 -17.14 -10.62 -9.28
CA GLU A 90 -17.96 -11.84 -9.03
C GLU A 90 -17.15 -13.14 -9.30
N GLU A 91 -17.47 -14.36 -8.81
CA GLU A 91 -18.70 -15.16 -9.01
C GLU A 91 -19.24 -15.79 -7.70
N GLU A 92 -20.54 -15.67 -7.42
CA GLU A 92 -21.27 -16.69 -6.66
C GLU A 92 -21.20 -18.00 -7.47
N LYS A 93 -20.44 -18.98 -6.99
CA LYS A 93 -20.74 -20.36 -7.35
C LYS A 93 -21.95 -20.78 -6.53
N GLU A 94 -23.13 -20.72 -7.14
CA GLU A 94 -24.24 -21.58 -6.74
C GLU A 94 -23.79 -23.03 -6.98
N ASP A 95 -23.52 -23.75 -5.88
CA ASP A 95 -23.52 -25.23 -5.84
C ASP A 95 -24.70 -25.67 -4.94
#